data_AF-A0A8T4VC50-F1
#
_entry.id   AF-A0A8T4VC50-F1
#
_cell.length_a   1.000
_cell.length_b   1.000
_cell.length_c   1.000
_cell.angle_alpha   90.00
_cell.angle_beta   90.00
_cell.angle_gamma   90.00
#
_symmetry.space_group_name_H-M   'P 1'
#
loop_
_entity.id
_entity.type
_entity.pdbx_description
1 polymer ?
#
loop_
_entity_poly.entity_id
_entity_poly.type
_entity_poly.pdbx_seq_one_letter_code
_entity_poly.pdbx_strand_id
1 'polypeptide(L)' 'MAEYKCFDCGKKISSDTIKKRVRCIYCGSKILFKPRAVKTKVKAI' A
#
# COMPACT_ATOMS: atom_id res chain seq x y z
N MET A 1 -6.91 9.89 3.32
CA MET A 1 -5.52 9.52 3.71
C MET A 1 -5.07 8.34 2.85
N ALA A 2 -3.81 8.33 2.40
CA ALA A 2 -3.32 7.27 1.50
C ALA A 2 -3.02 6.00 2.31
N GLU A 3 -3.78 4.93 2.08
CA GLU A 3 -3.44 3.59 2.55
C GLU A 3 -2.34 3.02 1.66
N TYR A 4 -1.35 2.38 2.25
CA TYR A 4 -0.31 1.65 1.54
C TYR A 4 -0.43 0.17 1.86
N LYS A 5 -0.06 -0.68 0.91
CA LYS A 5 -0.04 -2.13 1.07
C LYS A 5 1.39 -2.62 0.95
N CYS A 6 1.76 -3.51 1.84
CA CYS A 6 3.03 -4.21 1.85
C CYS A 6 3.07 -5.24 0.71
N PHE A 7 4.17 -5.30 -0.04
CA PHE A 7 4.33 -6.25 -1.14
C PHE A 7 4.39 -7.71 -0.67
N ASP A 8 5.19 -7.99 0.35
CA ASP A 8 5.41 -9.38 0.81
C ASP A 8 4.29 -9.91 1.71
N CYS A 9 3.81 -9.06 2.62
CA CYS A 9 2.85 -9.46 3.64
C CYS A 9 1.41 -9.11 3.32
N GLY A 10 1.15 -8.31 2.28
CA GLY A 10 -0.18 -7.90 1.86
C GLY A 10 -0.96 -7.06 2.88
N LYS A 11 -0.41 -6.77 4.06
CA LYS A 11 -1.08 -5.98 5.09
C LYS A 11 -1.17 -4.51 4.68
N LYS A 12 -2.29 -3.89 5.06
CA LYS A 12 -2.52 -2.46 4.90
C LYS A 12 -1.81 -1.69 6.01
N ILE A 13 -1.18 -0.58 5.65
CA ILE A 13 -0.42 0.31 6.53
C ILE A 13 -0.95 1.73 6.31
N SER A 14 -1.14 2.47 7.41
CA SER A 14 -1.57 3.85 7.34
C SER A 14 -0.42 4.76 6.91
N SER A 15 -0.75 5.87 6.23
CA SER A 15 0.24 6.88 5.84
C SER A 15 1.03 7.45 7.03
N ASP A 16 0.45 7.49 8.22
CA ASP A 16 1.09 8.11 9.39
C ASP A 16 2.22 7.26 9.97
N THR A 17 2.16 5.94 9.79
CA THR A 17 3.24 5.04 10.22
C THR A 17 4.43 5.05 9.26
N ILE A 18 4.20 5.38 7.99
CA ILE A 18 5.26 5.45 6.96
C ILE A 18 6.10 6.71 7.08
N LYS A 19 5.53 7.83 7.54
CA LYS A 19 6.25 9.11 7.71
C LYS A 19 7.49 8.99 8.61
N LYS A 20 7.48 8.07 9.59
CA LYS A 20 8.61 7.87 10.52
C LYS A 20 9.70 6.95 9.96
N ARG A 21 9.31 5.86 9.27
CA ARG A 21 10.21 4.93 8.56
C ARG A 21 9.46 4.28 7.41
N VAL A 22 10.07 4.23 6.23
CA VAL A 22 9.54 3.50 5.06
C VAL A 22 9.85 2.00 5.22
N ARG A 23 9.21 1.36 6.20
CA ARG A 23 9.24 -0.08 6.42
C ARG A 23 7.87 -0.58 6.88
N CYS A 24 7.50 -1.78 6.46
CA CYS A 24 6.35 -2.46 7.01
C CYS A 24 6.59 -2.89 8.46
N ILE A 25 5.66 -2.54 9.36
CA ILE A 25 5.71 -2.89 10.79
C ILE A 25 5.63 -4.41 11.02
N TYR A 26 5.00 -5.13 10.09
CA TYR A 26 4.67 -6.53 10.28
C TYR A 26 5.71 -7.53 9.76
N CYS A 27 6.56 -7.12 8.82
CA CYS A 27 7.54 -8.02 8.18
C CYS A 27 8.88 -7.34 7.90
N GLY A 28 9.04 -6.05 8.17
CA GLY A 28 10.29 -5.32 7.94
C GLY A 28 10.59 -4.98 6.47
N SER A 29 9.77 -5.44 5.52
CA SER A 29 9.89 -5.14 4.09
C SER A 29 9.92 -3.64 3.82
N LYS A 30 10.78 -3.22 2.89
CA LYS A 30 10.93 -1.81 2.47
C LYS A 30 10.02 -1.44 1.29
N ILE A 31 9.37 -2.42 0.66
CA ILE A 31 8.55 -2.21 -0.54
C ILE A 31 7.09 -2.07 -0.15
N LEU A 32 6.58 -0.86 -0.31
CA LEU A 32 5.19 -0.47 -0.06
C LEU A 32 4.59 0.11 -1.34
N PHE A 33 3.36 -0.28 -1.68
CA PHE A 33 2.67 0.22 -2.87
C PHE A 33 1.30 0.80 -2.51
N LYS A 34 0.84 1.76 -3.31
CA LYS A 34 -0.49 2.35 -3.16
C LYS A 34 -1.51 1.48 -3.91
N PRO A 35 -2.45 0.81 -3.23
CA PRO A 35 -3.50 0.05 -3.90
C PRO A 35 -4.45 0.98 -4.66
N ARG A 36 -5.08 0.44 -5.70
CA ARG A 36 -6.12 1.15 -6.45
C ARG A 36 -7.35 1.34 -5.57
N ALA A 37 -7.84 2.59 -5.46
CA ALA A 37 -8.98 2.93 -4.61
C ALA A 37 -10.33 2.67 -5.30
N VAL A 38 -10.42 2.90 -6.62
CA VAL A 38 -11.69 2.85 -7.37
C VAL A 38 -11.53 1.93 -8.58
N LYS A 39 -12.53 1.07 -8.80
CA LYS A 39 -12.59 0.23 -10.01
C LYS A 39 -12.94 1.12 -11.20
N THR A 40 -12.06 1.16 -12.20
CA THR A 40 -12.29 1.87 -13.46
C THR A 40 -13.01 0.94 -14.44
N LYS A 41 -14.13 1.39 -15.01
CA LYS A 41 -14.79 0.70 -16.13
C LYS A 41 -13.97 0.97 -17.39
N VAL A 42 -13.36 -0.06 -17.95
CA VAL A 42 -12.57 0.02 -19.20
C VAL A 42 -13.40 -0.62 -20.30
N LYS A 43 -13.57 0.09 -21.43
CA LYS A 43 -14.23 -0.49 -22.61
C LYS A 43 -13.29 -1.51 -23.24
N ALA A 44 -13.78 -2.72 -23.48
CA ALA A 44 -13.11 -3.66 -24.37
C ALA A 44 -13.35 -3.17 -25.80
N ILE A 45 -12.27 -2.92 -26.55
CA ILE A 45 -12.33 -2.57 -27.97
C ILE A 45 -12.90 -3.77 -28.74
#